data_AF-F3CGC7-F1
#
_entry.id   AF-F3CGC7-F1
#
_cell.length_a   1.000
_cell.length_b   1.000
_cell.length_c   1.000
_cell.angle_alpha   90.00
_cell.angle_beta   90.00
_cell.angle_gamma   90.00
#
_symmetry.space_group_name_H-M   'P 1'
#
loop_
_entity.id
_entity.type
_entity.pdbx_description
1 polymer ?
#
loop_
_entity_poly.entity_id
_entity_poly.type
_entity_poly.pdbx_seq_one_letter_code
_entity_poly.pdbx_strand_id
1 'polypeptide(L)' 'VEQLIAGGALERYRIHVFGEEAQRAYDRVHLSEYFTGRDAESLAMSEMSVYEQPGLTLHLGVPVLEIDRDRHEIITAEG' A
#
# COMPACT_ATOMS: atom_id res chain seq x y z
N VAL A 1 -5.11 1.92 -5.21
CA VAL A 1 -6.00 1.74 -4.04
C VAL A 1 -7.15 2.74 -4.08
N GLU A 2 -6.88 4.04 -4.19
CA GLU A 2 -7.91 5.09 -4.24
C GLU A 2 -9.01 4.88 -5.28
N GLN A 3 -8.66 4.48 -6.51
CA GLN A 3 -9.64 4.19 -7.55
C GLN A 3 -10.58 3.02 -7.20
N LEU A 4 -10.09 2.02 -6.45
CA LEU A 4 -10.94 0.92 -5.97
C LEU A 4 -11.91 1.40 -4.89
N ILE A 5 -11.42 2.24 -3.97
CA ILE A 5 -12.24 2.86 -2.92
C ILE A 5 -13.32 3.74 -3.56
N ALA A 6 -12.94 4.62 -4.49
CA ALA A 6 -13.86 5.50 -5.20
C ALA A 6 -14.92 4.73 -6.01
N GLY A 7 -14.57 3.52 -6.49
CA GLY A 7 -15.50 2.61 -7.15
C GLY A 7 -16.40 1.79 -6.21
N GLY A 8 -16.37 2.05 -4.89
CA GLY A 8 -17.20 1.34 -3.91
C GLY A 8 -16.72 -0.07 -3.57
N ALA A 9 -15.45 -0.42 -3.85
CA ALA A 9 -14.95 -1.78 -3.64
C ALA A 9 -15.01 -2.22 -2.16
N LEU A 10 -14.85 -1.29 -1.21
CA LEU A 10 -14.88 -1.58 0.23
C LEU A 10 -16.25 -2.04 0.73
N GLU A 11 -17.33 -1.78 0.00
CA GLU A 11 -18.67 -2.28 0.35
C GLU A 11 -18.83 -3.77 0.09
N ARG A 12 -17.99 -4.34 -0.78
CA ARG A 12 -18.10 -5.73 -1.27
C ARG A 12 -16.90 -6.59 -0.92
N TYR A 13 -15.75 -5.97 -0.72
CA TYR A 13 -14.47 -6.66 -0.56
C TYR A 13 -13.70 -6.10 0.64
N ARG A 14 -12.95 -6.99 1.29
CA ARG A 14 -11.87 -6.59 2.18
C ARG A 14 -10.60 -6.46 1.34
N ILE A 15 -9.97 -5.30 1.40
CA ILE A 15 -8.77 -5.01 0.62
C ILE A 15 -7.57 -5.08 1.57
N HIS A 16 -6.60 -5.93 1.23
CA HIS A 16 -5.32 -5.99 1.92
C HIS A 16 -4.24 -5.47 0.97
N VAL A 17 -3.43 -4.54 1.44
CA VAL A 17 -2.31 -3.95 0.69
C VAL A 17 -1.04 -4.31 1.41
N PHE A 18 -0.09 -4.94 0.71
CA PHE A 18 1.21 -5.33 1.25
C PHE A 18 2.32 -4.49 0.63
N GLY A 19 3.28 -4.09 1.45
CA GLY A 19 4.50 -3.39 1.03
C GLY A 19 5.70 -3.86 1.86
N GLU A 20 6.80 -4.18 1.17
CA GLU A 20 8.08 -4.52 1.80
C GLU A 20 8.70 -3.31 2.50
N GLU A 21 8.55 -2.11 1.92
CA GLU A 21 9.06 -0.88 2.52
C GLU A 21 8.20 -0.49 3.74
N ALA A 22 8.83 0.12 4.76
CA ALA A 22 8.12 0.68 5.91
C ALA A 22 7.33 1.95 5.54
N GLN A 23 7.58 2.47 4.34
CA GLN A 23 6.96 3.66 3.78
C GLN A 23 5.73 3.29 2.97
N ARG A 24 4.68 4.10 3.11
CA ARG A 24 3.48 4.07 2.26
C ARG A 24 3.84 4.38 0.82
N ALA A 25 2.99 3.98 -0.13
CA ALA A 25 3.20 4.25 -1.55
C ALA A 25 3.48 5.75 -1.81
N TYR A 26 4.61 6.01 -2.47
CA TYR A 26 5.11 7.35 -2.78
C TYR A 26 5.47 7.46 -4.26
N ASP A 27 5.52 8.70 -4.75
CA ASP A 27 5.84 9.00 -6.13
C ASP A 27 7.34 8.81 -6.38
N ARG A 28 7.68 7.61 -6.86
CA ARG A 28 9.06 7.23 -7.21
C ARG A 28 9.62 8.04 -8.39
N VAL A 29 8.79 8.68 -9.22
CA VAL A 29 9.23 9.47 -10.37
C VAL A 29 9.87 10.77 -9.92
N HIS A 30 9.30 11.41 -8.90
CA HIS A 30 9.81 12.67 -8.35
C HIS A 30 10.82 12.46 -7.20
N LEU A 31 11.30 11.23 -6.98
CA LEU A 31 12.23 10.92 -5.89
C LEU A 31 13.56 11.69 -6.00
N SER A 32 14.02 12.03 -7.21
CA SER A 32 15.22 12.87 -7.39
C SER A 32 15.05 14.30 -6.89
N GLU A 33 13.82 14.84 -6.89
CA GLU A 33 13.52 16.19 -6.41
C GLU A 33 13.52 16.27 -4.88
N TYR A 34 13.28 15.16 -4.19
CA TYR A 34 13.38 15.07 -2.74
C TYR A 34 14.78 15.45 -2.23
N PHE A 35 15.83 15.00 -2.92
CA PHE A 35 17.22 15.30 -2.57
C PHE A 35 17.58 16.79 -2.73
N THR A 36 16.69 17.60 -3.31
CA THR A 36 16.87 19.06 -3.47
C THR A 36 16.17 19.89 -2.39
N GLY A 37 15.58 19.24 -1.38
CA GLY A 37 15.01 19.91 -0.20
C GLY A 37 13.48 19.88 -0.09
N ARG A 38 12.81 18.92 -0.75
CA ARG A 38 11.37 18.67 -0.56
C ARG A 38 11.15 17.72 0.61
N ASP A 39 10.08 17.90 1.37
CA ASP A 39 9.74 17.02 2.51
C ASP A 39 9.19 15.66 2.06
N ALA A 40 9.49 14.60 2.82
CA ALA A 40 9.15 13.21 2.45
C ALA A 40 7.63 12.99 2.40
N GLU A 41 6.88 13.80 3.13
CA GLU A 41 5.42 13.80 3.13
C GLU A 41 4.82 14.28 1.80
N SER A 42 5.52 15.16 1.08
CA SER A 42 5.11 15.64 -0.25
C SER A 42 5.23 14.59 -1.35
N LEU A 43 5.92 13.48 -1.08
CA LEU A 43 6.06 12.36 -2.00
C LEU A 43 4.98 11.29 -1.79
N ALA A 44 4.27 11.28 -0.65
CA ALA A 44 3.25 10.28 -0.40
C ALA A 44 2.13 10.41 -1.43
N MET A 45 1.81 9.33 -2.16
CA MET A 45 0.80 9.37 -3.21
C MET A 45 -0.63 9.45 -2.65
N SER A 46 -0.79 9.15 -1.36
CA SER A 46 -2.08 9.14 -0.67
C SER A 46 -1.90 9.52 0.80
N GLU A 47 -2.87 10.23 1.34
CA GLU A 47 -2.91 10.54 2.77
C GLU A 47 -3.06 9.27 3.62
N MET A 48 -2.62 9.33 4.88
CA MET A 48 -2.71 8.17 5.79
C MET A 48 -4.16 7.75 6.02
N SER A 49 -5.04 8.74 6.07
CA SER A 49 -6.49 8.62 6.19
C SER A 49 -7.12 7.73 5.11
N VAL A 50 -6.53 7.64 3.92
CA VAL A 50 -7.01 6.74 2.85
C VAL A 50 -6.88 5.28 3.26
N TYR A 51 -5.82 4.93 4.00
CA TYR A 51 -5.54 3.56 4.43
C TYR A 51 -6.23 3.16 5.73
N GLU A 52 -6.77 4.13 6.47
CA GLU A 52 -7.52 3.92 7.72
C GLU A 52 -9.02 3.63 7.48
N GLN A 53 -9.44 3.50 6.21
CA GLN A 53 -10.83 3.23 5.88
C GLN A 53 -11.26 1.82 6.31
N PRO A 54 -12.47 1.67 6.91
CA PRO A 54 -12.99 0.37 7.27
C PRO A 54 -13.03 -0.59 6.07
N GLY A 55 -12.49 -1.80 6.24
CA GLY A 55 -12.40 -2.80 5.17
C GLY A 55 -11.12 -2.75 4.33
N LEU A 56 -10.25 -1.75 4.57
CA LEU A 56 -8.89 -1.70 4.04
C LEU A 56 -7.89 -2.01 5.16
N THR A 57 -6.87 -2.80 4.87
CA THR A 57 -5.77 -3.07 5.79
C THR A 57 -4.46 -2.93 5.05
N LEU A 58 -3.58 -2.09 5.60
CA LEU A 58 -2.25 -1.85 5.05
C LEU A 58 -1.21 -2.56 5.91
N HIS A 59 -0.43 -3.43 5.27
CA HIS A 59 0.68 -4.18 5.85
C HIS A 59 1.99 -3.62 5.28
N LEU A 60 2.69 -2.78 6.06
CA LEU A 60 3.99 -2.21 5.68
C LEU A 60 5.12 -2.94 6.41
N GLY A 61 6.29 -3.04 5.78
CA GLY A 61 7.38 -3.85 6.30
C GLY A 61 7.12 -5.37 6.17
N VAL A 62 6.11 -5.76 5.40
CA VAL A 62 5.68 -7.16 5.25
C VAL A 62 5.91 -7.58 3.80
N PRO A 63 7.10 -8.13 3.48
CA PRO A 63 7.36 -8.64 2.14
C PRO A 63 6.53 -9.89 1.88
N VAL A 64 5.89 -9.91 0.71
CA VAL A 64 5.26 -11.10 0.15
C VAL A 64 6.35 -11.92 -0.54
N LEU A 65 6.57 -13.14 -0.06
CA LEU A 65 7.60 -14.04 -0.57
C LEU A 65 7.06 -14.94 -1.69
N GLU A 66 5.80 -15.35 -1.59
CA GLU A 66 5.18 -16.25 -2.57
C GLU A 66 3.69 -15.99 -2.71
N ILE A 67 3.16 -16.29 -3.90
CA ILE A 67 1.72 -16.26 -4.21
C ILE A 67 1.32 -17.66 -4.68
N ASP A 68 0.63 -18.41 -3.83
CA ASP A 68 0.05 -19.70 -4.19
C ASP A 68 -1.33 -19.47 -4.81
N ARG A 69 -1.40 -19.65 -6.13
CA ARG A 69 -2.61 -19.43 -6.91
C ARG A 69 -3.58 -20.61 -6.89
N ASP A 70 -3.13 -21.80 -6.55
CA ASP A 70 -4.00 -22.98 -6.48
C ASP A 70 -4.75 -23.00 -5.15
N ARG A 71 -4.09 -22.56 -4.08
CA ARG A 71 -4.67 -22.42 -2.73
C ARG A 71 -5.26 -21.04 -2.45
N HIS A 72 -5.02 -20.07 -3.34
CA HIS A 72 -5.37 -18.66 -3.14
C HIS A 72 -4.77 -18.07 -1.86
N GLU A 73 -3.51 -18.38 -1.59
CA GLU A 73 -2.78 -17.97 -0.40
C GLU A 73 -1.61 -17.04 -0.77
N ILE A 74 -1.27 -16.15 0.16
CA ILE A 74 -0.09 -15.28 0.08
C ILE A 74 0.80 -15.68 1.25
N ILE A 75 2.06 -15.99 0.97
CA ILE A 75 3.06 -16.31 2.00
C ILE A 75 3.91 -15.06 2.21
N THR A 76 3.95 -14.57 3.44
CA THR A 76 4.77 -13.42 3.84
C THR A 76 5.99 -13.88 4.63
N ALA A 77 6.96 -12.99 4.85
CA ALA A 77 8.10 -13.30 5.72
C ALA A 77 7.73 -13.53 7.19
N GLU A 78 6.50 -13.21 7.60
CA GLU A 78 6.02 -13.39 8.97
C GLU A 78 5.41 -14.78 9.22
N GLY A 79 5.18 -15.57 8.16
CA GLY A 79 4.64 -16.94 8.24
C GLY A 79 3.19 -17.05 7.81
#